data_AF-A0A353BXN5-F1
#
_entry.id   AF-A0A353BXN5-F1
#
_cell.length_a   1.000
_cell.length_b   1.000
_cell.length_c   1.000
_cell.angle_alpha   90.00
_cell.angle_beta   90.00
_cell.angle_gamma   90.00
#
_symmetry.space_group_name_H-M   'P 1'
#
loop_
_entity.id
_entity.type
_entity.pdbx_description
1 polymer ?
#
loop_
_entity_poly.entity_id
_entity_poly.type
_entity_poly.pdbx_seq_one_letter_code
_entity_poly.pdbx_strand_id
1 'polypeptide(L)'
;LGAIVMPHNLFLHSEIIQSKQYNLADESVVIRQLKYEFWDTSISMLVGWAINSAMVLVAAATFFQHHIQVAELEQAGQLLSPLLGNSASFVFALALLFAGISALVTAGMAGGSIFAGIFGEPYNIHDLHTQLGVLATFIPALMAIFFINNPLQGLIYSQMLLSIQLPLTIFLQLYLTSSKRVMGKFANSRLDRIMLWLIAIIVVSFNLLLLWSLVSG
;
A
#
# COMPACT_ATOMS: atom_id res chain seq x y z
N LEU A 1 -1.05 9.51 -6.41
CA LEU A 1 -2.23 8.70 -6.02
C LEU A 1 -1.95 7.20 -6.05
N GLY A 2 -1.33 6.65 -7.11
CA GLY A 2 -0.94 5.23 -7.14
C GLY A 2 -0.04 4.79 -5.97
N ALA A 3 0.81 5.69 -5.47
CA ALA A 3 1.64 5.46 -4.29
C ALA A 3 0.88 5.40 -2.95
N ILE A 4 -0.38 5.83 -2.91
CA ILE A 4 -1.19 5.89 -1.66
C ILE A 4 -2.06 4.63 -1.53
N VAL A 5 -2.55 4.10 -2.66
CA VAL A 5 -3.38 2.88 -2.68
C VAL A 5 -2.51 1.72 -3.17
N MET A 6 -1.93 1.00 -2.23
CA MET A 6 -1.07 -0.15 -2.51
C MET A 6 -1.92 -1.43 -2.71
N PRO A 7 -1.90 -2.07 -3.90
CA PRO A 7 -2.72 -3.25 -4.18
C PRO A 7 -2.49 -4.41 -3.21
N HIS A 8 -1.22 -4.64 -2.84
CA HIS A 8 -0.85 -5.70 -1.91
C HIS A 8 -1.46 -5.51 -0.51
N ASN A 9 -1.66 -4.26 -0.06
CA ASN A 9 -2.33 -3.99 1.21
C ASN A 9 -3.82 -4.36 1.19
N LEU A 10 -4.48 -4.30 0.02
CA LEU A 10 -5.89 -4.70 -0.11
C LEU A 10 -6.06 -6.21 0.11
N PHE A 11 -5.15 -7.00 -0.47
CA PHE A 11 -5.11 -8.46 -0.27
C PHE A 11 -4.75 -8.81 1.18
N LEU A 12 -3.67 -8.22 1.71
CA LEU A 12 -3.22 -8.48 3.08
C LEU A 12 -4.30 -8.12 4.12
N HIS A 13 -4.97 -6.97 3.97
CA HIS A 13 -6.02 -6.56 4.87
C HIS A 13 -7.23 -7.52 4.83
N SER A 14 -7.57 -8.00 3.63
CA SER A 14 -8.64 -8.99 3.46
C SER A 14 -8.27 -10.34 4.11
N GLU A 15 -7.02 -10.78 3.95
CA GLU A 15 -6.49 -12.01 4.58
C GLU A 15 -6.48 -11.90 6.11
N ILE A 16 -6.00 -10.78 6.66
CA ILE A 16 -5.94 -10.56 8.11
C ILE A 16 -7.35 -10.62 8.71
N ILE A 17 -8.34 -10.01 8.08
CA ILE A 17 -9.74 -10.08 8.53
C ILE A 17 -10.27 -11.52 8.40
N GLN A 18 -9.97 -12.22 7.32
CA GLN A 18 -10.42 -13.60 7.09
C GLN A 18 -9.79 -14.60 8.08
N SER A 19 -8.52 -14.39 8.46
CA SER A 19 -7.79 -15.22 9.42
C SER A 19 -8.44 -15.24 10.81
N LYS A 20 -9.18 -14.17 11.17
CA LYS A 20 -9.95 -14.09 12.42
C LYS A 20 -11.26 -14.93 12.39
N GLN A 21 -11.55 -15.61 11.27
CA GLN A 21 -12.67 -16.55 11.06
C GLN A 21 -14.06 -16.03 11.45
N TYR A 22 -14.32 -14.73 11.31
CA TYR A 22 -15.60 -14.13 11.68
C TYR A 22 -16.81 -14.66 10.89
N ASN A 23 -16.59 -15.27 9.71
CA ASN A 23 -17.64 -15.88 8.90
C ASN A 23 -18.33 -17.08 9.59
N LEU A 24 -17.76 -17.62 10.68
CA LEU A 24 -18.35 -18.70 11.48
C LEU A 24 -19.17 -18.17 12.66
N ALA A 25 -19.17 -16.86 12.90
CA ALA A 25 -19.85 -16.22 14.03
C ALA A 25 -21.24 -15.69 13.62
N ASP A 26 -22.04 -15.38 14.64
CA ASP A 26 -23.41 -14.89 14.49
C ASP A 26 -23.50 -13.59 13.67
N GLU A 27 -24.59 -13.37 12.94
CA GLU A 27 -24.75 -12.23 11.99
C GLU A 27 -24.56 -10.87 12.70
N SER A 28 -24.97 -10.78 13.97
CA SER A 28 -24.80 -9.60 14.82
C SER A 28 -23.33 -9.30 15.18
N VAL A 29 -22.50 -10.35 15.34
CA VAL A 29 -21.06 -10.23 15.61
C VAL A 29 -20.35 -9.73 14.36
N VAL A 30 -20.68 -10.26 13.19
CA VAL A 30 -20.11 -9.83 11.90
C VAL A 30 -20.36 -8.34 11.67
N ILE A 31 -21.60 -7.87 11.85
CA ILE A 31 -21.95 -6.43 11.68
C ILE A 31 -21.17 -5.55 12.66
N ARG A 32 -21.03 -5.98 13.92
CA ARG A 32 -20.29 -5.23 14.93
C ARG A 32 -18.80 -5.14 14.59
N GLN A 33 -18.20 -6.25 14.15
CA GLN A 33 -16.79 -6.27 13.74
C GLN A 33 -16.55 -5.42 12.49
N LEU A 34 -17.43 -5.49 11.48
CA LEU A 34 -17.33 -4.62 10.30
C LEU A 34 -17.31 -3.14 10.68
N LYS A 35 -18.10 -2.71 11.67
CA LYS A 35 -18.08 -1.32 12.17
C LYS A 35 -16.78 -0.97 12.88
N TYR A 36 -16.25 -1.87 13.71
CA TYR A 36 -14.97 -1.65 14.38
C TYR A 36 -13.81 -1.57 13.39
N GLU A 37 -13.72 -2.52 12.47
CA GLU A 37 -12.69 -2.56 11.43
C GLU A 37 -12.78 -1.33 10.50
N PHE A 38 -13.99 -0.86 10.20
CA PHE A 38 -14.18 0.40 9.45
C PHE A 38 -13.59 1.60 10.21
N TRP A 39 -13.86 1.72 11.51
CA TRP A 39 -13.32 2.79 12.34
C TRP A 39 -11.80 2.68 12.50
N ASP A 40 -11.27 1.48 12.72
CA ASP A 40 -9.83 1.23 12.84
C ASP A 40 -9.09 1.61 11.55
N THR A 41 -9.61 1.16 10.40
CA THR A 41 -9.06 1.52 9.09
C THR A 41 -9.15 3.02 8.84
N SER A 42 -10.27 3.65 9.20
CA SER A 42 -10.48 5.09 8.99
C SER A 42 -9.51 5.94 9.81
N ILE A 43 -9.30 5.59 11.09
CA ILE A 43 -8.33 6.26 11.96
C ILE A 43 -6.91 6.06 11.42
N SER A 44 -6.56 4.83 11.03
CA SER A 44 -5.26 4.51 10.46
C SER A 44 -4.97 5.30 9.18
N MET A 45 -5.95 5.40 8.28
CA MET A 45 -5.83 6.20 7.06
C MET A 45 -5.73 7.71 7.35
N LEU A 46 -6.44 8.21 8.37
CA LEU A 46 -6.38 9.61 8.79
C LEU A 46 -5.00 9.97 9.34
N VAL A 47 -4.41 9.10 10.16
CA VAL A 47 -3.03 9.27 10.65
C VAL A 47 -2.04 9.26 9.48
N GLY A 48 -2.18 8.32 8.54
CA GLY A 48 -1.36 8.29 7.33
C GLY A 48 -1.48 9.56 6.48
N TRP A 49 -2.70 10.09 6.33
CA TRP A 49 -2.93 11.37 5.66
C TRP A 49 -2.27 12.54 6.39
N ALA A 50 -2.34 12.58 7.73
CA ALA A 50 -1.69 13.63 8.53
C ALA A 50 -0.17 13.59 8.39
N ILE A 51 0.45 12.40 8.42
CA ILE A 51 1.89 12.23 8.22
C ILE A 51 2.32 12.69 6.83
N ASN A 52 1.63 12.24 5.78
CA ASN A 52 1.92 12.65 4.40
C ASN A 52 1.77 14.16 4.22
N SER A 53 0.74 14.75 4.82
CA SER A 53 0.51 16.20 4.78
C SER A 53 1.61 16.96 5.52
N ALA A 54 2.05 16.47 6.68
CA ALA A 54 3.17 17.04 7.43
C ALA A 54 4.48 16.98 6.62
N MET A 55 4.75 15.87 5.93
CA MET A 55 5.92 15.76 5.04
C MET A 55 5.90 16.82 3.93
N VAL A 56 4.75 17.00 3.27
CA VAL A 56 4.60 18.03 2.22
C VAL A 56 4.74 19.44 2.79
N LEU A 57 4.18 19.71 3.97
CA LEU A 57 4.31 21.01 4.64
C LEU A 57 5.75 21.32 5.05
N VAL A 58 6.46 20.35 5.63
CA VAL A 58 7.89 20.48 5.96
C VAL A 58 8.70 20.75 4.70
N ALA A 59 8.44 19.98 3.63
CA ALA A 59 9.10 20.19 2.35
C ALA A 59 8.79 21.58 1.79
N ALA A 60 7.53 22.05 1.80
CA ALA A 60 7.19 23.38 1.32
C ALA A 60 7.86 24.49 2.15
N ALA A 61 7.87 24.38 3.47
CA ALA A 61 8.46 25.38 4.36
C ALA A 61 10.00 25.46 4.25
N THR A 62 10.67 24.35 3.92
CA THR A 62 12.13 24.27 3.83
C THR A 62 12.67 24.41 2.39
N PHE A 63 12.00 23.84 1.37
CA PHE A 63 12.43 23.92 -0.05
C PHE A 63 11.96 25.17 -0.77
N PHE A 64 10.69 25.54 -0.61
CA PHE A 64 10.10 26.60 -1.45
C PHE A 64 10.70 27.98 -1.12
N GLN A 65 11.15 28.21 0.12
CA GLN A 65 11.86 29.43 0.50
C GLN A 65 13.31 29.50 0.00
N HIS A 66 13.96 28.36 -0.25
CA HIS A 66 15.39 28.31 -0.60
C HIS A 66 15.70 27.93 -2.06
N HIS A 67 14.69 27.69 -2.90
CA HIS A 67 14.83 27.35 -4.33
C HIS A 67 15.74 26.14 -4.64
N ILE A 68 15.87 25.19 -3.71
CA ILE A 68 16.70 24.00 -3.90
C ILE A 68 15.88 22.92 -4.63
N GLN A 69 16.33 22.49 -5.81
CA GLN A 69 15.80 21.30 -6.48
C GLN A 69 16.33 20.06 -5.76
N VAL A 70 15.44 19.34 -5.07
CA VAL A 70 15.78 18.08 -4.39
C VAL A 70 15.60 16.95 -5.40
N ALA A 71 16.71 16.33 -5.81
CA ALA A 71 16.69 15.19 -6.72
C ALA A 71 16.89 13.86 -5.99
N GLU A 72 17.46 13.86 -4.77
CA GLU A 72 17.91 12.64 -4.10
C GLU A 72 17.41 12.47 -2.66
N LEU A 73 17.16 11.22 -2.27
CA LEU A 73 16.77 10.80 -0.91
C LEU A 73 17.83 11.16 0.14
N GLU A 74 19.10 11.21 -0.23
CA GLU A 74 20.20 11.60 0.69
C GLU A 74 20.14 13.09 1.05
N GLN A 75 19.68 13.92 0.11
CA GLN A 75 19.45 15.33 0.37
C GLN A 75 18.32 15.48 1.41
N ALA A 76 17.31 14.59 1.42
CA ALA A 76 16.19 14.55 2.38
C ALA A 76 16.60 14.59 3.86
N GLY A 77 17.71 13.94 4.23
CA GLY A 77 18.23 13.97 5.60
C GLY A 77 18.82 15.32 6.02
N GLN A 78 19.34 16.10 5.07
CA GLN A 78 19.85 17.46 5.31
C GLN A 78 18.71 18.48 5.37
N LEU A 79 17.56 18.17 4.75
CA LEU A 79 16.34 18.99 4.73
C LEU A 79 15.71 19.19 6.11
N LEU A 80 15.97 18.24 7.01
CA LEU A 80 15.50 18.30 8.40
C LEU A 80 16.49 19.03 9.33
N SER A 81 17.70 19.36 8.87
CA SER A 81 18.71 20.08 9.66
C SER A 81 18.20 21.39 10.26
N PRO A 82 17.42 22.25 9.56
CA PRO A 82 16.89 23.48 10.16
C PRO A 82 15.81 23.24 11.23
N LEU A 83 15.15 22.07 11.24
CA LEU A 83 14.09 21.73 12.21
C LEU A 83 14.59 20.90 13.39
N LEU A 84 15.54 19.98 13.15
CA LEU A 84 16.02 19.00 14.14
C LEU A 84 17.50 19.21 14.54
N GLY A 85 18.18 20.20 13.96
CA GLY A 85 19.58 20.51 14.25
C GLY A 85 20.56 19.41 13.80
N ASN A 86 21.72 19.32 14.46
CA ASN A 86 22.78 18.36 14.11
C ASN A 86 22.34 16.88 14.16
N SER A 87 21.23 16.56 14.84
CA SER A 87 20.70 15.19 14.96
C SER A 87 19.69 14.83 13.87
N ALA A 88 19.34 15.76 12.97
CA ALA A 88 18.32 15.59 11.94
C ALA A 88 18.57 14.38 11.04
N SER A 89 19.79 14.24 10.54
CA SER A 89 20.15 13.16 9.61
C SER A 89 20.13 11.79 10.29
N PHE A 90 20.49 11.71 11.58
CA PHE A 90 20.40 10.47 12.35
C PHE A 90 18.95 10.05 12.57
N VAL A 91 18.08 10.99 13.00
CA VAL A 91 16.66 10.71 13.20
C VAL A 91 15.99 10.32 11.88
N PHE A 92 16.33 10.99 10.77
CA PHE A 92 15.82 10.64 9.45
C PHE A 92 16.28 9.26 8.99
N ALA A 93 17.57 8.94 9.11
CA ALA A 93 18.11 7.63 8.74
C ALA A 93 17.46 6.52 9.56
N LEU A 94 17.25 6.74 10.87
CA LEU A 94 16.59 5.79 11.75
C LEU A 94 15.11 5.62 11.40
N ALA A 95 14.39 6.71 11.10
CA ALA A 95 13.01 6.67 10.64
C ALA A 95 12.88 5.93 9.28
N LEU A 96 13.79 6.20 8.34
CA LEU A 96 13.82 5.55 7.04
C LEU A 96 14.11 4.04 7.17
N LEU A 97 15.01 3.66 8.08
CA LEU A 97 15.29 2.26 8.39
C LEU A 97 14.04 1.54 8.95
N PHE A 98 13.37 2.13 9.94
CA PHE A 98 12.15 1.54 10.50
C PHE A 98 11.02 1.46 9.47
N ALA A 99 10.86 2.49 8.63
CA ALA A 99 9.91 2.46 7.53
C ALA A 99 10.21 1.33 6.53
N GLY A 100 11.48 1.13 6.18
CA GLY A 100 11.93 0.06 5.29
C GLY A 100 11.67 -1.34 5.88
N ILE A 101 11.98 -1.56 7.15
CA ILE A 101 11.72 -2.83 7.84
C ILE A 101 10.21 -3.11 7.89
N SER A 102 9.40 -2.12 8.24
CA SER A 102 7.94 -2.25 8.27
C SER A 102 7.35 -2.61 6.90
N ALA A 103 7.83 -1.94 5.84
CA ALA A 103 7.44 -2.24 4.46
C ALA A 103 7.86 -3.66 4.04
N LEU A 104 9.06 -4.11 4.43
CA LEU A 104 9.57 -5.45 4.12
C LEU A 104 8.68 -6.54 4.74
N VAL A 105 8.32 -6.39 6.02
CA VAL A 105 7.44 -7.34 6.73
C VAL A 105 6.07 -7.40 6.05
N THR A 106 5.50 -6.25 5.70
CA THR A 106 4.20 -6.15 5.03
C THR A 106 4.23 -6.80 3.64
N ALA A 107 5.28 -6.56 2.86
CA ALA A 107 5.46 -7.17 1.54
C ALA A 107 5.62 -8.69 1.62
N GLY A 108 6.36 -9.21 2.61
CA GLY A 108 6.52 -10.63 2.84
C GLY A 108 5.19 -11.31 3.19
N MET A 109 4.40 -10.72 4.10
CA MET A 109 3.08 -11.25 4.45
C MET A 109 2.13 -11.23 3.25
N ALA A 110 2.11 -10.15 2.47
CA ALA A 110 1.26 -10.06 1.27
C ALA A 110 1.67 -11.08 0.18
N GLY A 111 2.97 -11.29 -0.03
CA GLY A 111 3.46 -12.32 -0.96
C GLY A 111 3.08 -13.73 -0.51
N GLY A 112 3.24 -14.02 0.79
CA GLY A 112 2.84 -15.28 1.39
C GLY A 112 1.33 -15.53 1.31
N SER A 113 0.50 -14.51 1.55
CA SER A 113 -0.96 -14.62 1.50
C SER A 113 -1.49 -14.83 0.08
N ILE A 114 -0.94 -14.09 -0.90
CA ILE A 114 -1.31 -14.27 -2.31
C ILE A 114 -0.96 -15.70 -2.76
N PHE A 115 0.21 -16.20 -2.40
CA PHE A 115 0.62 -17.55 -2.79
C PHE A 115 -0.22 -18.62 -2.09
N ALA A 116 -0.45 -18.52 -0.78
CA ALA A 116 -1.34 -19.43 -0.05
C ALA A 116 -2.77 -19.43 -0.63
N GLY A 117 -3.30 -18.25 -0.97
CA GLY A 117 -4.60 -18.10 -1.61
C GLY A 117 -4.71 -18.76 -2.99
N ILE A 118 -3.63 -18.84 -3.78
CA ILE A 118 -3.60 -19.60 -5.05
C ILE A 118 -3.81 -21.09 -4.80
N PHE A 119 -3.30 -21.62 -3.68
CA PHE A 119 -3.48 -23.02 -3.27
C PHE A 119 -4.77 -23.25 -2.46
N GLY A 120 -5.54 -22.19 -2.17
CA GLY A 120 -6.77 -22.27 -1.38
C GLY A 120 -6.53 -22.47 0.12
N GLU A 121 -5.32 -22.21 0.61
CA GLU A 121 -4.93 -22.34 2.01
C GLU A 121 -4.96 -20.95 2.69
N PRO A 122 -5.41 -20.86 3.96
CA PRO A 122 -5.29 -19.62 4.72
C PRO A 122 -3.82 -19.29 5.01
N TYR A 123 -3.46 -18.02 5.07
CA TYR A 123 -2.11 -17.60 5.47
C TYR A 123 -1.68 -18.23 6.80
N ASN A 124 -0.59 -19.01 6.75
CA ASN A 124 0.03 -19.61 7.91
C ASN A 124 1.55 -19.61 7.75
N ILE A 125 2.25 -18.91 8.65
CA ILE A 125 3.71 -18.73 8.56
C ILE A 125 4.48 -20.05 8.67
N HIS A 126 3.85 -21.09 9.22
CA HIS A 126 4.42 -22.42 9.35
C HIS A 126 4.13 -23.35 8.16
N ASP A 127 3.26 -22.95 7.22
CA ASP A 127 2.96 -23.75 6.04
C ASP A 127 4.01 -23.54 4.94
N LEU A 128 4.40 -24.66 4.32
CA LEU A 128 5.44 -24.69 3.28
C LEU A 128 5.06 -23.79 2.10
N HIS A 129 3.78 -23.71 1.74
CA HIS A 129 3.30 -22.88 0.63
C HIS A 129 3.46 -21.39 0.92
N THR A 130 3.12 -20.93 2.14
CA THR A 130 3.32 -19.53 2.53
C THR A 130 4.80 -19.15 2.56
N GLN A 131 5.66 -20.02 3.08
CA GLN A 131 7.12 -19.80 3.09
C GLN A 131 7.71 -19.76 1.67
N LEU A 132 7.24 -20.64 0.78
CA LEU A 132 7.60 -20.62 -0.64
C LEU A 132 7.14 -19.32 -1.31
N GLY A 133 5.95 -18.82 -1.00
CA GLY A 133 5.45 -17.53 -1.49
C GLY A 133 6.30 -16.35 -1.05
N VAL A 134 6.71 -16.33 0.23
CA VAL A 134 7.61 -15.31 0.77
C VAL A 134 8.98 -15.36 0.11
N LEU A 135 9.56 -16.57 -0.03
CA LEU A 135 10.84 -16.76 -0.72
C LEU A 135 10.77 -16.37 -2.20
N ALA A 136 9.71 -16.77 -2.90
CA ALA A 136 9.46 -16.40 -4.29
C ALA A 136 9.27 -14.90 -4.48
N THR A 137 8.87 -14.16 -3.43
CA THR A 137 8.77 -12.70 -3.46
C THR A 137 10.13 -12.05 -3.18
N PHE A 138 10.90 -12.52 -2.19
CA PHE A 138 12.17 -11.91 -1.80
C PHE A 138 13.35 -12.27 -2.69
N ILE A 139 13.43 -13.49 -3.23
CA ILE A 139 14.57 -13.92 -4.06
C ILE A 139 14.68 -13.04 -5.33
N PRO A 140 13.61 -12.80 -6.11
CA PRO A 140 13.68 -11.91 -7.28
C PRO A 140 13.94 -10.45 -6.87
N ALA A 141 13.36 -10.00 -5.75
CA ALA A 141 13.59 -8.64 -5.25
C ALA A 141 15.07 -8.43 -4.87
N LEU A 142 15.68 -9.41 -4.18
CA LEU A 142 17.10 -9.37 -3.82
C LEU A 142 17.99 -9.42 -5.07
N MET A 143 17.66 -10.27 -6.04
CA MET A 143 18.37 -10.31 -7.32
C MET A 143 18.29 -8.96 -8.03
N ALA A 144 17.11 -8.33 -8.09
CA ALA A 144 16.92 -7.04 -8.72
C ALA A 144 17.78 -5.93 -8.10
N ILE A 145 18.03 -5.96 -6.78
CA ILE A 145 18.91 -5.00 -6.11
C ILE A 145 20.33 -5.03 -6.69
N PHE A 146 20.87 -6.21 -7.05
CA PHE A 146 22.20 -6.32 -7.65
C PHE A 146 22.29 -5.76 -9.08
N PHE A 147 21.15 -5.62 -9.78
CA PHE A 147 21.09 -5.07 -11.14
C PHE A 147 20.71 -3.58 -11.19
N ILE A 148 20.23 -3.00 -10.08
CA ILE A 148 19.80 -1.60 -10.02
C ILE A 148 21.00 -0.73 -9.61
N ASN A 149 21.54 0.02 -10.57
CA ASN A 149 22.64 0.96 -10.33
C ASN A 149 22.17 2.29 -9.71
N ASN A 150 20.91 2.68 -9.92
CA ASN A 150 20.33 3.92 -9.38
C ASN A 150 19.03 3.62 -8.61
N PRO A 151 18.98 3.84 -7.28
CA PRO A 151 17.80 3.60 -6.45
C PRO A 151 16.55 4.35 -6.92
N LEU A 152 16.71 5.57 -7.46
CA LEU A 152 15.59 6.38 -7.94
C LEU A 152 14.95 5.77 -9.19
N GLN A 153 15.76 5.24 -10.10
CA GLN A 153 15.22 4.53 -11.26
C GLN A 153 14.49 3.25 -10.84
N GLY A 154 15.07 2.50 -9.89
CA GLY A 154 14.40 1.33 -9.30
C GLY A 154 13.05 1.69 -8.67
N LEU A 155 12.98 2.82 -7.96
CA LEU A 155 11.74 3.34 -7.40
C LEU A 155 10.74 3.69 -8.52
N ILE A 156 11.16 4.42 -9.54
CA ILE A 156 10.28 4.81 -10.67
C ILE A 156 9.71 3.55 -11.36
N TYR A 157 10.53 2.56 -11.69
CA TYR A 157 10.06 1.31 -12.29
C TYR A 157 9.08 0.56 -11.39
N SER A 158 9.35 0.50 -10.08
CA SER A 158 8.44 -0.10 -9.12
C SER A 158 7.09 0.62 -9.09
N GLN A 159 7.10 1.96 -9.15
CA GLN A 159 5.88 2.75 -9.22
C GLN A 159 5.11 2.56 -10.53
N MET A 160 5.81 2.36 -11.65
CA MET A 160 5.18 2.04 -12.93
C MET A 160 4.44 0.69 -12.88
N LEU A 161 5.08 -0.35 -12.32
CA LEU A 161 4.47 -1.67 -12.15
C LEU A 161 3.24 -1.61 -11.24
N LEU A 162 3.34 -0.93 -10.10
CA LEU A 162 2.21 -0.73 -9.19
C LEU A 162 1.05 0.01 -9.87
N SER A 163 1.37 0.99 -10.72
CA SER A 163 0.37 1.75 -11.48
C SER A 163 -0.39 0.86 -12.47
N ILE A 164 0.29 -0.04 -13.18
CA ILE A 164 -0.35 -1.02 -14.07
C ILE A 164 -1.23 -2.01 -13.29
N GLN A 165 -0.78 -2.45 -12.11
CA GLN A 165 -1.49 -3.44 -11.29
C GLN A 165 -2.77 -2.88 -10.61
N LEU A 166 -2.77 -1.60 -10.27
CA LEU A 166 -3.81 -0.98 -9.45
C LEU A 166 -5.20 -1.05 -10.11
N PRO A 167 -5.41 -0.65 -11.38
CA PRO A 167 -6.72 -0.73 -12.03
C PRO A 167 -7.30 -2.15 -11.99
N LEU A 168 -6.49 -3.15 -12.31
CA LEU A 168 -6.90 -4.55 -12.30
C LEU A 168 -7.42 -4.96 -10.91
N THR A 169 -6.66 -4.61 -9.87
CA THR A 169 -7.01 -4.94 -8.48
C THR A 169 -8.29 -4.26 -8.02
N ILE A 170 -8.45 -2.97 -8.31
CA ILE A 170 -9.65 -2.21 -7.95
C ILE A 170 -10.89 -2.78 -8.66
N PHE A 171 -10.81 -3.07 -9.96
CA PHE A 171 -11.94 -3.65 -10.70
C PHE A 171 -12.34 -5.03 -10.15
N LEU A 172 -11.36 -5.89 -9.87
CA LEU A 172 -11.60 -7.20 -9.24
C LEU A 172 -12.26 -7.05 -7.88
N GLN A 173 -11.76 -6.16 -7.03
CA GLN A 173 -12.34 -5.91 -5.71
C GLN A 173 -13.78 -5.40 -5.81
N LEU A 174 -14.06 -4.41 -6.68
CA LEU A 174 -15.42 -3.91 -6.88
C LEU A 174 -16.35 -5.00 -7.41
N TYR A 175 -15.87 -5.86 -8.32
CA TYR A 175 -16.63 -6.98 -8.85
C TYR A 175 -16.98 -7.99 -7.75
N LEU A 176 -16.00 -8.41 -6.94
CA LEU A 176 -16.20 -9.38 -5.86
C LEU A 176 -17.10 -8.83 -4.75
N THR A 177 -16.87 -7.58 -4.32
CA THR A 177 -17.66 -6.93 -3.27
C THR A 177 -19.10 -6.60 -3.71
N SER A 178 -19.32 -6.37 -5.00
CA SER A 178 -20.67 -6.13 -5.56
C SER A 178 -21.42 -7.42 -5.91
N SER A 179 -20.75 -8.58 -5.89
CA SER A 179 -21.35 -9.86 -6.27
C SER A 179 -22.08 -10.50 -5.09
N LYS A 180 -23.41 -10.66 -5.21
CA LYS A 180 -24.22 -11.42 -4.25
C LYS A 180 -23.80 -12.89 -4.13
N ARG A 181 -23.10 -13.44 -5.13
CA ARG A 181 -22.56 -14.81 -5.09
C ARG A 181 -21.40 -14.94 -4.09
N VAL A 182 -20.63 -13.88 -3.90
CA VAL A 182 -19.44 -13.87 -3.03
C VAL A 182 -19.78 -13.29 -1.66
N MET A 183 -20.47 -12.14 -1.62
CA MET A 183 -20.78 -11.41 -0.37
C MET A 183 -22.14 -11.75 0.24
N GLY A 184 -23.00 -12.50 -0.45
CA GLY A 184 -24.31 -12.88 0.05
C GLY A 184 -25.18 -11.67 0.44
N LYS A 185 -25.57 -11.59 1.71
CA LYS A 185 -26.38 -10.50 2.29
C LYS A 185 -25.59 -9.19 2.50
N PHE A 186 -24.27 -9.24 2.54
CA PHE A 186 -23.38 -8.10 2.76
C PHE A 186 -22.88 -7.46 1.45
N ALA A 187 -23.48 -7.81 0.31
CA ALA A 187 -23.13 -7.20 -0.97
C ALA A 187 -23.43 -5.70 -0.98
N ASN A 188 -22.57 -4.92 -1.63
CA ASN A 188 -22.70 -3.46 -1.72
C ASN A 188 -24.09 -3.02 -2.19
N SER A 189 -24.62 -1.96 -1.57
CA SER A 189 -25.88 -1.36 -2.00
C SER A 189 -25.72 -0.69 -3.38
N ARG A 190 -26.83 -0.38 -4.05
CA ARG A 190 -26.79 0.28 -5.37
C ARG A 190 -26.08 1.63 -5.32
N LEU A 191 -26.24 2.38 -4.21
CA LEU A 191 -25.59 3.68 -4.03
C LEU A 191 -24.09 3.50 -3.79
N ASP A 192 -23.70 2.59 -2.90
CA ASP A 192 -22.28 2.32 -2.61
C ASP A 192 -21.56 1.84 -3.88
N ARG A 193 -22.20 0.99 -4.67
CA ARG A 193 -21.64 0.52 -5.94
C ARG A 193 -21.38 1.67 -6.91
N ILE A 194 -22.30 2.62 -7.05
CA ILE A 194 -22.13 3.78 -7.94
C ILE A 194 -20.99 4.66 -7.42
N MET A 195 -20.96 4.94 -6.11
CA MET A 195 -19.93 5.76 -5.49
C MET A 195 -18.54 5.12 -5.62
N LEU A 196 -18.41 3.83 -5.34
CA LEU A 196 -17.18 3.07 -5.50
C LEU A 196 -16.70 3.04 -6.95
N TRP A 197 -17.61 2.87 -7.92
CA TRP A 197 -17.26 2.91 -9.34
C TRP A 197 -16.76 4.28 -9.77
N LEU A 198 -17.37 5.36 -9.28
CA LEU A 198 -16.94 6.72 -9.56
C LEU A 198 -15.53 6.96 -9.01
N ILE A 199 -15.28 6.58 -7.76
CA ILE A 199 -13.95 6.69 -7.13
C ILE A 199 -12.92 5.86 -7.92
N ALA A 200 -13.27 4.62 -8.27
CA ALA A 200 -12.41 3.74 -9.05
C ALA A 200 -12.01 4.37 -10.40
N ILE A 201 -12.99 4.94 -11.14
CA ILE A 201 -12.72 5.62 -12.41
C ILE A 201 -11.78 6.81 -12.20
N ILE A 202 -11.99 7.64 -11.18
CA ILE A 202 -11.11 8.78 -10.89
C ILE A 202 -9.68 8.31 -10.60
N VAL A 203 -9.53 7.31 -9.72
CA VAL A 203 -8.21 6.79 -9.33
C VAL A 203 -7.48 6.18 -10.52
N VAL A 204 -8.17 5.36 -11.33
CA VAL A 204 -7.61 4.75 -12.54
C VAL A 204 -7.23 5.82 -13.56
N SER A 205 -8.07 6.84 -13.75
CA SER A 205 -7.78 7.94 -14.69
C SER A 205 -6.52 8.70 -14.29
N PHE A 206 -6.39 9.08 -13.00
CA PHE A 206 -5.17 9.72 -12.51
C PHE A 206 -3.95 8.83 -12.59
N ASN A 207 -4.11 7.52 -12.38
CA ASN A 207 -3.01 6.58 -12.50
C ASN A 207 -2.52 6.46 -13.95
N LEU A 208 -3.43 6.38 -14.91
CA LEU A 208 -3.12 6.35 -16.34
C LEU A 208 -2.45 7.66 -16.80
N LEU A 209 -2.89 8.81 -16.31
CA LEU A 209 -2.23 10.10 -16.59
C LEU A 209 -0.80 10.14 -16.07
N LEU A 210 -0.55 9.60 -14.87
CA LEU A 210 0.78 9.52 -14.28
C LEU A 210 1.68 8.57 -15.07
N LEU A 211 1.16 7.40 -15.46
CA LEU A 211 1.86 6.44 -16.30
C LEU A 211 2.20 7.04 -17.67
N TRP A 212 1.24 7.76 -18.28
CA TRP A 212 1.47 8.48 -19.53
C TRP A 212 2.61 9.48 -19.38
N SER A 213 2.59 10.32 -18.35
CA SER A 213 3.66 11.29 -18.07
C SER A 213 5.02 10.63 -17.85
N LEU A 214 5.08 9.47 -17.20
CA LEU A 214 6.34 8.74 -17.01
C LEU A 214 6.89 8.15 -18.31
N VAL A 215 6.01 7.74 -19.22
CA VAL A 215 6.39 7.15 -20.52
C VAL A 215 6.68 8.21 -21.57
N SER A 216 5.99 9.36 -21.53
CA SER A 216 6.16 10.45 -22.50
C SER A 216 7.39 11.33 -22.26
N GLY A 217 8.03 11.21 -21.09
CA GLY A 217 9.01 12.18 -20.61
C GLY A 217 8.36 13.51 -20.26
#